data_AF-A0A645IPH3-F1
#
_entry.id   AF-A0A645IPH3-F1
#
_cell.length_a   1.000
_cell.length_b   1.000
_cell.length_c   1.000
_cell.angle_alpha   90.00
_cell.angle_beta   90.00
_cell.angle_gamma   90.00
#
_symmetry.space_group_name_H-M   'P 1'
#
loop_
_entity.id
_entity.type
_entity.pdbx_description
1 polymer ?
#
loop_
_entity_poly.entity_id
_entity_poly.type
_entity_poly.pdbx_seq_one_letter_code
_entity_poly.pdbx_strand_id
1 'polypeptide(L)' 'MNRDLRKVVIAGNWKMNKTPLQTVALIGEIKEQVKNAPCGVVLCVPFVDLKDAVATAR' A
#
# COMPACT_ATOMS: atom_id res chain seq x y z
N MET A 1 -17.70 16.05 -0.84
CA MET A 1 -16.51 16.02 -1.71
C MET A 1 -16.94 15.57 -3.09
N ASN A 2 -16.65 16.33 -4.14
CA ASN A 2 -16.96 15.92 -5.51
C ASN A 2 -15.92 14.86 -5.95
N ARG A 3 -16.38 13.62 -6.18
CA ARG A 3 -15.53 12.48 -6.55
C ARG A 3 -15.12 12.51 -8.02
N ASP A 4 -15.85 13.24 -8.86
CA ASP A 4 -15.53 13.41 -10.28
C ASP A 4 -14.32 14.33 -10.47
N LEU A 5 -14.06 15.23 -9.51
CA LEU A 5 -12.93 16.16 -9.53
C LEU A 5 -11.81 15.79 -8.57
N ARG A 6 -12.07 14.93 -7.57
CA ARG A 6 -11.09 14.54 -6.55
C ARG A 6 -11.02 13.03 -6.39
N LYS A 7 -9.85 12.47 -6.75
CA LYS A 7 -9.53 11.07 -6.53
C LYS A 7 -9.52 10.77 -5.02
N VAL A 8 -10.25 9.75 -4.62
CA VAL A 8 -10.22 9.23 -3.24
C VAL A 8 -8.98 8.36 -3.11
N VAL A 9 -8.18 8.61 -2.08
CA VAL A 9 -6.98 7.83 -1.77
C VAL A 9 -6.97 7.49 -0.29
N ILE A 10 -6.66 6.24 0.03
CA ILE A 10 -6.36 5.79 1.40
C ILE A 10 -4.88 5.45 1.45
N ALA A 11 -4.15 6.11 2.35
CA ALA A 11 -2.72 5.92 2.55
C ALA A 11 -2.45 5.31 3.94
N GLY A 12 -1.87 4.11 3.97
CA GLY A 12 -1.47 3.43 5.20
C GLY A 12 -0.04 3.77 5.57
N ASN A 13 0.16 4.59 6.61
CA ASN A 13 1.50 4.90 7.13
C ASN A 13 1.96 3.84 8.13
N TRP A 14 2.96 3.06 7.75
CA TRP A 14 3.49 1.97 8.58
C TRP A 14 4.54 2.47 9.57
N LYS A 15 4.94 3.74 9.50
CA LYS A 15 6.00 4.33 10.32
C LYS A 15 7.26 3.47 10.23
N MET A 16 7.96 3.27 11.34
CA MET A 16 9.12 2.38 11.43
C MET A 16 8.69 1.00 11.92
N ASN A 17 7.74 0.36 11.23
CA ASN A 17 7.31 -1.01 11.52
C ASN A 17 7.53 -1.89 10.30
N LYS A 18 7.68 -3.19 10.61
CA LYS A 18 7.96 -4.28 9.67
C LYS A 18 9.42 -4.33 9.22
N THR A 19 9.83 -5.55 8.89
CA THR A 19 11.06 -5.86 8.16
C THR A 19 10.71 -6.10 6.69
N PRO A 20 11.68 -6.09 5.76
CA PRO A 20 11.39 -6.28 4.34
C PRO A 20 10.58 -7.55 4.05
N LEU A 21 10.90 -8.66 4.73
CA LEU A 21 10.20 -9.94 4.58
C LEU A 21 8.75 -9.89 5.08
N GLN A 22 8.50 -9.21 6.21
CA GLN A 22 7.15 -8.98 6.70
C GLN A 22 6.35 -8.05 5.79
N THR A 23 7.02 -7.06 5.18
CA THR A 23 6.41 -6.14 4.23
C THR A 23 5.94 -6.86 2.97
N VAL A 24 6.76 -7.74 2.39
CA VAL A 24 6.36 -8.57 1.23
C VAL A 24 5.13 -9.41 1.56
N ALA A 25 5.14 -10.10 2.71
CA ALA A 25 4.01 -10.93 3.13
C ALA A 25 2.72 -10.13 3.27
N LEU A 26 2.78 -8.99 3.97
CA LEU A 26 1.60 -8.15 4.21
C LEU A 26 1.07 -7.50 2.92
N ILE A 27 1.95 -7.09 2.00
CA ILE A 27 1.51 -6.57 0.69
C ILE A 27 0.78 -7.65 -0.11
N GLY A 28 1.26 -8.89 -0.07
CA GLY A 28 0.59 -10.03 -0.72
C GLY A 28 -0.83 -10.24 -0.21
N GLU A 29 -1.04 -10.18 1.11
CA GLU A 29 -2.37 -10.28 1.73
C GLU A 29 -3.27 -9.10 1.34
N ILE A 30 -2.75 -7.88 1.37
CA ILE A 30 -3.50 -6.65 1.07
C ILE A 30 -3.92 -6.60 -0.40
N LYS A 31 -3.04 -7.00 -1.33
CA LYS A 31 -3.25 -6.89 -2.78
C LYS A 31 -4.58 -7.52 -3.22
N GLU A 32 -4.87 -8.72 -2.73
CA GLU A 32 -6.13 -9.41 -3.06
C GLU A 32 -7.35 -8.73 -2.41
N GLN A 33 -7.21 -8.20 -1.19
CA GLN A 33 -8.29 -7.51 -0.49
C GLN A 33 -8.68 -6.18 -1.14
N VAL A 34 -7.71 -5.47 -1.73
CA VAL A 34 -7.92 -4.12 -2.31
C VAL A 34 -8.08 -4.11 -3.83
N LYS A 35 -8.11 -5.28 -4.48
CA LYS A 35 -8.19 -5.41 -5.95
C LYS A 35 -9.34 -4.62 -6.59
N ASN A 36 -10.48 -4.56 -5.90
CA ASN A 36 -11.69 -3.85 -6.35
C ASN A 36 -12.02 -2.63 -5.48
N ALA A 37 -11.04 -2.08 -4.75
CA ALA A 37 -11.28 -0.93 -3.90
C ALA A 37 -11.78 0.27 -4.74
N PRO A 38 -12.82 1.00 -4.30
CA PRO A 38 -13.36 2.15 -5.03
C PRO A 38 -12.47 3.42 -4.90
N CYS A 39 -11.23 3.25 -4.47
CA CYS A 39 -10.28 4.32 -4.20
C CYS A 39 -8.84 3.85 -4.46
N GLY A 40 -7.92 4.79 -4.64
CA GLY A 40 -6.49 4.48 -4.69
C GLY A 40 -5.99 4.04 -3.32
N VAL A 41 -5.19 2.99 -3.27
CA VAL A 41 -4.55 2.51 -2.04
C VAL A 41 -3.05 2.76 -2.14
N VAL A 42 -2.49 3.40 -1.10
CA VAL A 42 -1.06 3.72 -1.00
C VAL A 42 -0.51 3.12 0.29
N LEU A 43 0.64 2.46 0.19
CA LEU A 43 1.35 1.88 1.32
C LEU A 43 2.62 2.69 1.57
N CYS A 44 2.73 3.33 2.74
CA CYS A 44 3.92 4.10 3.12
C CYS A 44 4.77 3.26 4.07
N VAL A 45 5.69 2.51 3.48
CA VAL A 45 6.62 1.59 4.17
C VAL A 45 7.92 2.30 4.58
N PRO A 46 8.69 1.76 5.54
CA PRO A 46 10.05 2.25 5.83
C PRO A 46 10.93 2.32 4.58
N PHE A 47 11.93 3.22 4.57
CA PHE A 47 12.81 3.42 3.43
C PHE A 47 13.48 2.11 2.94
N VAL A 48 13.94 1.29 3.88
CA VAL A 48 14.62 0.01 3.59
C VAL A 48 13.71 -1.03 2.91
N ASP A 49 12.39 -0.87 3.05
CA ASP A 49 11.40 -1.80 2.50
C ASP A 49 10.88 -1.36 1.12
N LEU A 50 11.15 -0.12 0.69
CA LEU A 50 10.56 0.47 -0.53
C LEU A 50 10.81 -0.38 -1.78
N LYS A 51 12.03 -0.92 -1.92
CA LYS A 51 12.40 -1.74 -3.08
C LYS A 51 11.52 -2.99 -3.19
N ASP A 52 11.40 -3.72 -2.10
CA ASP A 52 10.66 -4.99 -2.05
C ASP A 52 9.14 -4.73 -2.10
N ALA A 53 8.69 -3.63 -1.47
CA ALA A 53 7.31 -3.20 -1.54
C ALA A 53 6.87 -2.86 -2.97
N VAL A 54 7.67 -2.11 -3.72
CA VAL A 54 7.38 -1.77 -5.12
C VAL A 54 7.41 -3.01 -6.01
N ALA A 55 8.33 -3.94 -5.77
CA ALA A 55 8.38 -5.20 -6.53
C ALA A 55 7.14 -6.07 -6.28
N THR A 56 6.63 -6.10 -5.04
CA THR A 56 5.49 -6.94 -4.64
C THR A 56 4.13 -6.33 -4.97
N ALA A 57 4.01 -5.00 -4.94
CA ALA A 57 2.75 -4.30 -5.13
C ALA A 57 2.28 -4.21 -6.60
N ARG A 58 3.18 -4.43 -7.57
CA ARG A 58 2.83 -4.58 -9.00
C ARG A 58 2.03 -5.85 -9.20
#